data_AF-A0A350AK09-F1
#
_entry.id   AF-A0A350AK09-F1
#
_cell.length_a   1.000
_cell.length_b   1.000
_cell.length_c   1.000
_cell.angle_alpha   90.00
_cell.angle_beta   90.00
_cell.angle_gamma   90.00
#
_symmetry.space_group_name_H-M   'P 1'
#
loop_
_entity.id
_entity.type
_entity.pdbx_description
1 polymer ?
#
loop_
_entity_poly.entity_id
_entity_poly.type
_entity_poly.pdbx_seq_one_letter_code
_entity_poly.pdbx_strand_id
1 'polypeptide(L)'
;ARTEGISEEMANDAYGLFYFFNQRMKEAGATPESEWRKIKQTYLMLEEWFEDRTLFHMVGFLVSQNISIKDIRTQSQNCTKSEFEQSLRQLIFERVIAQKPLCPSDEAAVRLDVEDCLETLIYGSKSRRVTSILLLFNVATLLHNQRSNLRFQFDSFKTEKWDIEHIRSVGDDKPDRDYQRKEWLKKCLGYFKQQDIEPELCSKIMEFIDLSQVEATNERFDILYEEILQFFGEATEGEAVNGIANLTLLDEHTNRSYKNAPFAVKRQRLLDLDQHGIFVPLCTRNVFLKCYSPQVDNAMFWSEEDQQGYQEAITNVLVNFFCGKKEGNL
;
A
#
# COMPACT_ATOMS: atom_id res chain seq x y z
N ALA A 1 -21.94 -5.98 22.91
CA ALA A 1 -21.69 -4.68 23.57
C ALA A 1 -21.54 -3.53 22.57
N ARG A 2 -20.36 -3.27 21.97
CA ARG A 2 -20.16 -2.13 21.03
C ARG A 2 -21.11 -2.13 19.83
N THR A 3 -21.35 -3.29 19.25
CA THR A 3 -22.31 -3.46 18.13
C THR A 3 -23.77 -3.37 18.56
N GLU A 4 -24.03 -3.44 19.86
CA GLU A 4 -25.35 -3.56 20.50
C GLU A 4 -25.71 -2.32 21.32
N GLY A 5 -24.98 -1.21 21.16
CA GLY A 5 -25.36 0.09 21.72
C GLY A 5 -24.85 0.40 23.12
N ILE A 6 -23.78 -0.26 23.61
CA ILE A 6 -23.05 0.27 24.76
C ILE A 6 -22.51 1.68 24.41
N SER A 7 -22.68 2.66 25.29
CA SER A 7 -22.13 4.01 25.08
C SER A 7 -20.60 3.98 25.15
N GLU A 8 -19.92 4.95 24.55
CA GLU A 8 -18.45 5.06 24.66
C GLU A 8 -18.00 5.26 26.10
N GLU A 9 -18.73 6.06 26.88
CA GLU A 9 -18.46 6.24 28.32
C GLU A 9 -18.54 4.91 29.07
N MET A 10 -19.59 4.11 28.86
CA MET A 10 -19.69 2.79 29.48
C MET A 10 -18.68 1.79 28.92
N ALA A 11 -18.30 1.89 27.64
CA ALA A 11 -17.28 1.01 27.07
C ALA A 11 -15.89 1.26 27.67
N ASN A 12 -15.65 2.47 28.18
CA ASN A 12 -14.38 2.89 28.78
C ASN A 12 -14.41 2.84 30.33
N ASP A 13 -15.57 2.56 30.94
CA ASP A 13 -15.70 2.34 32.39
C ASP A 13 -15.19 0.93 32.79
N ALA A 14 -14.51 0.84 33.93
CA ALA A 14 -13.91 -0.40 34.43
C ALA A 14 -14.93 -1.54 34.64
N TYR A 15 -16.19 -1.21 34.88
CA TYR A 15 -17.29 -2.15 35.08
C TYR A 15 -18.39 -2.03 34.02
N GLY A 16 -18.23 -1.20 33.00
CA GLY A 16 -19.32 -0.91 32.07
C GLY A 16 -19.76 -2.09 31.21
N LEU A 17 -18.84 -3.01 30.87
CA LEU A 17 -19.20 -4.30 30.26
C LEU A 17 -20.03 -5.16 31.21
N PHE A 18 -19.69 -5.20 32.50
CA PHE A 18 -20.46 -5.93 33.50
C PHE A 18 -21.87 -5.34 33.63
N TYR A 19 -22.00 -4.02 33.71
CA TYR A 19 -23.31 -3.36 33.78
C TYR A 19 -24.15 -3.61 32.53
N PHE A 20 -23.55 -3.53 31.34
CA PHE A 20 -24.21 -3.81 30.08
C PHE A 20 -24.81 -5.23 30.05
N PHE A 21 -24.01 -6.25 30.36
CA PHE A 21 -24.49 -7.63 30.36
C PHE A 21 -25.44 -7.92 31.53
N ASN A 22 -25.25 -7.31 32.69
CA ASN A 22 -26.19 -7.41 33.80
C ASN A 22 -27.56 -6.81 33.45
N GLN A 23 -27.60 -5.73 32.67
CA GLN A 23 -28.85 -5.16 32.16
C GLN A 23 -29.49 -6.06 31.11
N ARG A 24 -28.70 -6.61 30.17
CA ARG A 24 -29.19 -7.61 29.20
C ARG A 24 -29.82 -8.82 29.86
N MET A 25 -29.20 -9.29 30.94
CA MET A 25 -29.69 -10.43 31.72
C MET A 25 -31.03 -10.17 32.42
N LYS A 26 -31.47 -8.90 32.52
CA LYS A 26 -32.78 -8.53 33.04
C LYS A 26 -33.86 -8.42 31.95
N GLU A 27 -33.50 -8.56 30.68
CA GLU A 27 -34.46 -8.56 29.56
C GLU A 27 -35.34 -9.83 29.60
N ALA A 28 -36.60 -9.70 29.20
CA ALA A 28 -37.53 -10.82 29.21
C ALA A 28 -37.05 -11.94 28.25
N GLY A 29 -36.85 -13.15 28.78
CA GLY A 29 -36.39 -14.31 28.01
C GLY A 29 -34.88 -14.45 27.88
N ALA A 30 -34.08 -13.54 28.46
CA ALA A 30 -32.63 -13.70 28.54
C ALA A 30 -32.26 -14.73 29.62
N THR A 31 -31.45 -15.73 29.25
CA THR A 31 -30.79 -16.64 30.19
C THR A 31 -29.28 -16.50 30.09
N PRO A 32 -28.51 -16.84 31.15
CA PRO A 32 -27.05 -16.86 31.09
C PRO A 32 -26.54 -17.65 29.87
N GLU A 33 -27.18 -18.80 29.60
CA GLU A 33 -26.82 -19.68 28.49
C GLU A 33 -27.10 -19.04 27.13
N SER A 34 -28.22 -18.31 26.99
CA SER A 34 -28.56 -17.63 25.74
C SER A 34 -27.61 -16.47 25.44
N GLU A 35 -27.20 -15.69 26.45
CA GLU A 35 -26.27 -14.58 26.28
C GLU A 35 -24.85 -15.10 26.04
N TRP A 36 -24.43 -16.12 26.80
CA TRP A 36 -23.15 -16.79 26.57
C TRP A 36 -23.07 -17.39 25.15
N ARG A 37 -24.15 -17.98 24.65
CA ARG A 37 -24.21 -18.50 23.28
C ARG A 37 -23.97 -17.40 22.24
N LYS A 38 -24.55 -16.21 22.41
CA LYS A 38 -24.33 -15.05 21.50
C LYS A 38 -22.86 -14.60 21.50
N ILE A 39 -22.25 -14.53 22.69
CA ILE A 39 -20.83 -14.19 22.85
C ILE A 39 -19.96 -15.23 22.13
N LYS A 40 -20.19 -16.52 22.42
CA LYS A 40 -19.44 -17.63 21.83
C LYS A 40 -19.60 -17.67 20.31
N GLN A 41 -20.81 -17.46 19.78
CA GLN A 41 -21.05 -17.37 18.34
C GLN A 41 -20.27 -16.23 17.70
N THR A 42 -20.24 -15.06 18.35
CA THR A 42 -19.48 -13.90 17.85
C THR A 42 -17.98 -14.18 17.88
N TYR A 43 -17.46 -14.80 18.94
CA TYR A 43 -16.06 -15.21 19.04
C TYR A 43 -15.68 -16.20 17.93
N LEU A 44 -16.43 -17.29 17.77
CA LEU A 44 -16.15 -18.32 16.77
C LEU A 44 -16.20 -17.79 15.34
N MET A 45 -17.11 -16.85 15.06
CA MET A 45 -17.16 -16.16 13.76
C MET A 45 -15.90 -15.33 13.50
N LEU A 46 -15.43 -14.57 14.48
CA LEU A 46 -14.20 -13.78 14.34
C LEU A 46 -12.96 -14.67 14.22
N GLU A 47 -12.92 -15.78 14.95
CA GLU A 47 -11.88 -16.81 14.86
C GLU A 47 -11.87 -17.45 13.46
N GLU A 48 -13.04 -17.82 12.91
CA GLU A 48 -13.15 -18.32 11.54
C GLU A 48 -12.63 -17.30 10.52
N TRP A 49 -12.99 -16.02 10.66
CA TRP A 49 -12.50 -14.98 9.75
C TRP A 49 -11.00 -14.77 9.87
N PHE A 50 -10.44 -14.92 11.06
CA PHE A 50 -9.00 -14.79 11.29
C PHE A 50 -8.21 -15.99 10.74
N GLU A 51 -8.74 -17.20 10.92
CA GLU A 51 -8.07 -18.43 10.47
C GLU A 51 -8.19 -18.64 8.97
N ASP A 52 -9.34 -18.33 8.37
CA ASP A 52 -9.48 -18.37 6.92
C ASP A 52 -8.69 -17.24 6.27
N ARG A 53 -7.67 -17.60 5.50
CA ARG A 53 -6.79 -16.64 4.83
C ARG A 53 -7.54 -15.67 3.92
N THR A 54 -8.57 -16.12 3.21
CA THR A 54 -9.33 -15.27 2.28
C THR A 54 -10.15 -14.24 3.07
N LEU A 55 -10.87 -14.69 4.10
CA LEU A 55 -11.66 -13.82 4.96
C LEU A 55 -10.78 -12.87 5.75
N PHE A 56 -9.65 -13.32 6.31
CA PHE A 56 -8.70 -12.48 7.04
C PHE A 56 -8.30 -11.25 6.22
N HIS A 57 -7.94 -11.48 4.96
CA HIS A 57 -7.47 -10.42 4.08
C HIS A 57 -8.60 -9.51 3.59
N MET A 58 -9.76 -10.05 3.21
CA MET A 58 -10.89 -9.24 2.74
C MET A 58 -11.53 -8.42 3.85
N VAL A 59 -11.77 -9.04 5.01
CA VAL A 59 -12.29 -8.35 6.19
C VAL A 59 -11.28 -7.33 6.68
N GLY A 60 -9.98 -7.70 6.78
CA GLY A 60 -8.91 -6.77 7.16
C GLY A 60 -8.83 -5.55 6.24
N PHE A 61 -8.95 -5.78 4.92
CA PHE A 61 -9.01 -4.70 3.95
C PHE A 61 -10.22 -3.79 4.20
N LEU A 62 -11.44 -4.33 4.28
CA LEU A 62 -12.64 -3.51 4.48
C LEU A 62 -12.61 -2.71 5.80
N VAL A 63 -12.09 -3.30 6.87
CA VAL A 63 -11.89 -2.60 8.15
C VAL A 63 -10.91 -1.44 8.01
N SER A 64 -9.81 -1.62 7.26
CA SER A 64 -8.88 -0.53 6.95
C SER A 64 -9.53 0.60 6.13
N GLN A 65 -10.61 0.29 5.40
CA GLN A 65 -11.40 1.26 4.64
C GLN A 65 -12.53 1.93 5.47
N ASN A 66 -12.49 1.77 6.79
CA ASN A 66 -13.48 2.22 7.77
C ASN A 66 -14.85 1.55 7.68
N ILE A 67 -14.94 0.32 7.13
CA ILE A 67 -16.17 -0.47 7.25
C ILE A 67 -16.19 -1.15 8.61
N SER A 68 -17.30 -1.01 9.34
CA SER A 68 -17.37 -1.57 10.68
C SER A 68 -17.51 -3.10 10.65
N ILE A 69 -16.92 -3.78 11.64
CA ILE A 69 -17.12 -5.22 11.83
C ILE A 69 -18.60 -5.58 11.98
N LYS A 70 -19.42 -4.66 12.49
CA LYS A 70 -20.88 -4.85 12.60
C LYS A 70 -21.53 -4.98 11.22
N ASP A 71 -21.16 -4.12 10.28
CA ASP A 71 -21.72 -4.11 8.93
C ASP A 71 -21.28 -5.37 8.19
N ILE A 72 -20.00 -5.73 8.29
CA ILE A 72 -19.46 -6.97 7.73
C ILE A 72 -20.16 -8.21 8.32
N ARG A 73 -20.39 -8.23 9.63
CA ARG A 73 -21.13 -9.32 10.31
C ARG A 73 -22.58 -9.42 9.83
N THR A 74 -23.19 -8.31 9.42
CA THR A 74 -24.55 -8.33 8.89
C THR A 74 -24.57 -9.03 7.53
N GLN A 75 -23.54 -8.80 6.70
CA GLN A 75 -23.36 -9.46 5.40
C GLN A 75 -23.03 -10.95 5.49
N SER A 76 -22.52 -11.43 6.62
CA SER A 76 -22.15 -12.84 6.81
C SER A 76 -23.29 -13.71 7.34
N GLN A 77 -24.47 -13.14 7.62
CA GLN A 77 -25.59 -13.87 8.21
C GLN A 77 -26.43 -14.56 7.13
N ASN A 78 -26.87 -15.78 7.43
CA ASN A 78 -27.77 -16.57 6.58
C ASN A 78 -27.26 -16.81 5.14
N CYS A 79 -25.95 -16.80 4.95
CA CYS A 79 -25.31 -17.10 3.69
C CYS A 79 -24.27 -18.22 3.86
N THR A 80 -23.98 -18.90 2.76
CA THR A 80 -22.83 -19.79 2.66
C THR A 80 -21.54 -18.99 2.66
N LYS A 81 -20.41 -19.67 2.90
CA LYS A 81 -19.09 -19.06 2.82
C LYS A 81 -18.78 -18.47 1.44
N SER A 82 -19.18 -19.16 0.37
CA SER A 82 -18.96 -18.68 -1.01
C SER A 82 -19.77 -17.41 -1.30
N GLU A 83 -21.02 -17.34 -0.85
CA GLU A 83 -21.86 -16.15 -0.98
C GLU A 83 -21.29 -14.97 -0.17
N PHE A 84 -20.76 -15.24 1.02
CA PHE A 84 -20.08 -14.22 1.82
C PHE A 84 -18.82 -13.71 1.12
N GLU A 85 -17.96 -14.59 0.62
CA GLU A 85 -16.77 -14.18 -0.14
C GLU A 85 -17.11 -13.34 -1.38
N GLN A 86 -18.24 -13.63 -2.04
CA GLN A 86 -18.73 -12.85 -3.17
C GLN A 86 -19.27 -11.48 -2.72
N SER A 87 -20.00 -11.41 -1.61
CA SER A 87 -20.49 -10.14 -1.06
C SER A 87 -19.36 -9.23 -0.59
N LEU A 88 -18.28 -9.81 -0.03
CA LEU A 88 -17.06 -9.07 0.31
C LEU A 88 -16.39 -8.48 -0.94
N ARG A 89 -16.28 -9.25 -2.04
CA ARG A 89 -15.75 -8.73 -3.32
C ARG A 89 -16.61 -7.62 -3.89
N GLN A 90 -17.93 -7.77 -3.87
CA GLN A 90 -18.88 -6.75 -4.28
C GLN A 90 -18.63 -5.45 -3.50
N LEU A 91 -18.54 -5.55 -2.17
CA LEU A 91 -18.33 -4.39 -1.30
C LEU A 91 -16.97 -3.72 -1.52
N ILE A 92 -15.91 -4.51 -1.75
CA ILE A 92 -14.59 -3.99 -2.10
C ILE A 92 -14.65 -3.27 -3.46
N PHE A 93 -15.29 -3.86 -4.46
CA PHE A 93 -15.42 -3.30 -5.81
C PHE A 93 -16.14 -1.95 -5.79
N GLU A 94 -17.30 -1.89 -5.13
CA GLU A 94 -18.08 -0.64 -4.94
C GLU A 94 -17.28 0.43 -4.22
N ARG A 95 -16.42 0.03 -3.29
CA ARG A 95 -15.66 0.94 -2.45
C ARG A 95 -14.50 1.60 -3.19
N VAL A 96 -13.81 0.87 -4.09
CA VAL A 96 -12.54 1.35 -4.67
C VAL A 96 -12.51 1.43 -6.19
N ILE A 97 -13.32 0.64 -6.90
CA ILE A 97 -13.34 0.58 -8.37
C ILE A 97 -14.49 1.41 -8.94
N ALA A 98 -15.74 0.96 -8.76
CA ALA A 98 -16.90 1.58 -9.40
C ALA A 98 -18.17 1.38 -8.57
N GLN A 99 -19.02 2.42 -8.46
CA GLN A 99 -20.30 2.36 -7.74
C GLN A 99 -21.39 1.65 -8.58
N LYS A 100 -21.17 0.36 -8.86
CA LYS A 100 -22.12 -0.50 -9.61
C LYS A 100 -21.95 -1.98 -9.22
N PRO A 101 -22.92 -2.84 -9.57
CA PRO A 101 -22.79 -4.28 -9.39
C PRO A 101 -21.55 -4.86 -10.08
N LEU A 102 -20.81 -5.71 -9.38
CA LEU A 102 -19.71 -6.50 -9.94
C LEU A 102 -20.29 -7.66 -10.74
N CYS A 103 -19.74 -7.89 -11.94
CA CYS A 103 -20.08 -9.02 -12.79
C CYS A 103 -18.85 -9.93 -12.95
N PRO A 104 -18.56 -10.86 -12.01
CA PRO A 104 -17.32 -11.65 -12.03
C PRO A 104 -17.14 -12.53 -13.28
N SER A 105 -18.26 -12.90 -13.94
CA SER A 105 -18.28 -13.72 -15.15
C SER A 105 -17.92 -12.96 -16.43
N ASP A 106 -17.96 -11.62 -16.40
CA ASP A 106 -17.60 -10.76 -17.54
C ASP A 106 -16.26 -10.09 -17.24
N GLU A 107 -15.18 -10.83 -17.48
CA GLU A 107 -13.81 -10.38 -17.22
C GLU A 107 -13.44 -9.12 -18.02
N ALA A 108 -13.95 -9.00 -19.26
CA ALA A 108 -13.69 -7.83 -20.09
C ALA A 108 -14.32 -6.58 -19.48
N ALA A 109 -15.56 -6.68 -19.00
CA ALA A 109 -16.21 -5.57 -18.29
C ALA A 109 -15.47 -5.20 -16.99
N VAL A 110 -15.06 -6.19 -16.19
CA VAL A 110 -14.29 -5.95 -14.96
C VAL A 110 -12.95 -5.30 -15.26
N ARG A 111 -12.27 -5.73 -16.33
CA ARG A 111 -10.99 -5.15 -16.75
C ARG A 111 -11.14 -3.69 -17.15
N LEU A 112 -12.16 -3.35 -17.94
CA LEU A 112 -12.46 -1.96 -18.30
C LEU A 112 -12.69 -1.10 -17.05
N ASP A 113 -13.49 -1.58 -16.09
CA ASP A 113 -13.73 -0.85 -14.84
C ASP A 113 -12.46 -0.62 -14.01
N VAL A 114 -11.56 -1.60 -13.99
CA VAL A 114 -10.27 -1.50 -13.31
C VAL A 114 -9.37 -0.50 -14.03
N GLU A 115 -9.22 -0.61 -15.34
CA GLU A 115 -8.39 0.30 -16.16
C GLU A 115 -8.89 1.74 -16.04
N ASP A 116 -10.19 1.98 -16.23
CA ASP A 116 -10.83 3.29 -16.04
C ASP A 116 -10.58 3.85 -14.64
N CYS A 117 -10.64 2.99 -13.61
CA CYS A 117 -10.32 3.41 -12.24
C CYS A 117 -8.86 3.86 -12.13
N LEU A 118 -7.91 3.04 -12.61
CA LEU A 118 -6.48 3.25 -12.50
C LEU A 118 -6.00 4.50 -13.25
N GLU A 119 -6.51 4.76 -14.46
CA GLU A 119 -6.17 5.95 -15.25
C GLU A 119 -6.48 7.26 -14.52
N THR A 120 -7.49 7.24 -13.65
CA THR A 120 -7.88 8.44 -12.91
C THR A 120 -7.06 8.67 -11.64
N LEU A 121 -6.17 7.74 -11.25
CA LEU A 121 -5.40 7.81 -10.02
C LEU A 121 -4.14 8.65 -10.21
N ILE A 122 -4.14 9.83 -9.60
CA ILE A 122 -3.03 10.78 -9.62
C ILE A 122 -2.65 11.13 -8.17
N TYR A 123 -1.34 11.24 -7.90
CA TYR A 123 -0.80 11.70 -6.63
C TYR A 123 -1.38 13.06 -6.20
N GLY A 124 -1.45 13.31 -4.88
CA GLY A 124 -2.02 14.53 -4.30
C GLY A 124 -3.56 14.55 -4.25
N SER A 125 -4.22 14.64 -5.41
CA SER A 125 -5.68 14.89 -5.49
C SER A 125 -6.55 13.72 -4.99
N LYS A 126 -6.03 12.49 -5.09
CA LYS A 126 -6.75 11.25 -4.74
C LYS A 126 -5.95 10.35 -3.80
N SER A 127 -5.12 10.93 -2.94
CA SER A 127 -4.22 10.18 -2.04
C SER A 127 -4.91 9.02 -1.34
N ARG A 128 -6.08 9.24 -0.73
CA ARG A 128 -6.84 8.17 -0.07
C ARG A 128 -7.20 7.01 -1.01
N ARG A 129 -7.65 7.30 -2.24
CA ARG A 129 -8.04 6.27 -3.22
C ARG A 129 -6.82 5.52 -3.74
N VAL A 130 -5.72 6.23 -3.99
CA VAL A 130 -4.43 5.62 -4.34
C VAL A 130 -3.97 4.65 -3.25
N THR A 131 -3.99 5.08 -1.98
CA THR A 131 -3.67 4.22 -0.83
C THR A 131 -4.56 2.98 -0.78
N SER A 132 -5.88 3.13 -0.96
CA SER A 132 -6.81 2.00 -0.98
C SER A 132 -6.50 1.00 -2.10
N ILE A 133 -6.17 1.48 -3.30
CA ILE A 133 -5.86 0.63 -4.45
C ILE A 133 -4.52 -0.09 -4.27
N LEU A 134 -3.48 0.60 -3.82
CA LEU A 134 -2.18 -0.02 -3.56
C LEU A 134 -2.24 -1.03 -2.41
N LEU A 135 -3.07 -0.78 -1.39
CA LEU A 135 -3.33 -1.75 -0.33
C LEU A 135 -4.08 -2.97 -0.87
N LEU A 136 -5.11 -2.74 -1.70
CA LEU A 136 -5.84 -3.84 -2.34
C LEU A 136 -4.91 -4.66 -3.23
N PHE A 137 -4.01 -4.02 -3.96
CA PHE A 137 -3.03 -4.72 -4.79
C PHE A 137 -2.16 -5.67 -3.94
N ASN A 138 -1.62 -5.21 -2.81
CA ASN A 138 -0.89 -6.06 -1.87
C ASN A 138 -1.73 -7.25 -1.36
N VAL A 139 -2.96 -6.98 -0.94
CA VAL A 139 -3.88 -8.00 -0.45
C VAL A 139 -4.25 -9.01 -1.53
N ALA A 140 -4.56 -8.54 -2.74
CA ALA A 140 -4.96 -9.36 -3.87
C ALA A 140 -3.79 -10.21 -4.38
N THR A 141 -2.57 -9.66 -4.45
CA THR A 141 -1.35 -10.42 -4.79
C THR A 141 -1.12 -11.57 -3.82
N LEU A 142 -1.26 -11.31 -2.51
CA LEU A 142 -1.18 -12.38 -1.51
C LEU A 142 -2.23 -13.45 -1.81
N LEU A 143 -3.51 -13.07 -1.91
CA LEU A 143 -4.61 -14.02 -2.12
C LEU A 143 -4.55 -14.79 -3.44
N HIS A 144 -3.91 -14.23 -4.47
CA HIS A 144 -3.79 -14.87 -5.78
C HIS A 144 -2.99 -16.18 -5.69
N ASN A 145 -1.90 -16.19 -4.91
CA ASN A 145 -1.07 -17.37 -4.72
C ASN A 145 -1.60 -18.24 -3.58
N GLN A 146 -2.10 -19.44 -3.92
CA GLN A 146 -2.69 -20.38 -2.94
C GLN A 146 -1.64 -21.09 -2.07
N ARG A 147 -0.38 -21.18 -2.52
CA ARG A 147 0.70 -21.84 -1.79
C ARG A 147 1.35 -20.94 -0.74
N SER A 148 1.16 -19.63 -0.85
CA SER A 148 1.65 -18.67 0.13
C SER A 148 0.78 -18.70 1.39
N ASN A 149 1.42 -18.83 2.56
CA ASN A 149 0.80 -18.67 3.87
C ASN A 149 0.99 -17.27 4.46
N LEU A 150 1.57 -16.34 3.69
CA LEU A 150 1.79 -14.97 4.15
C LEU A 150 0.46 -14.27 4.43
N ARG A 151 0.42 -13.56 5.56
CA ARG A 151 -0.67 -12.67 5.98
C ARG A 151 -0.20 -11.23 5.93
N PHE A 152 -1.02 -10.34 5.36
CA PHE A 152 -0.75 -8.91 5.40
C PHE A 152 -0.78 -8.39 6.86
N GLN A 153 0.20 -7.57 7.24
CA GLN A 153 0.33 -7.05 8.59
C GLN A 153 -0.61 -5.84 8.82
N PHE A 154 -1.91 -6.09 8.91
CA PHE A 154 -2.91 -5.03 9.12
C PHE A 154 -2.71 -4.27 10.45
N ASP A 155 -2.12 -4.90 11.47
CA ASP A 155 -1.80 -4.26 12.73
C ASP A 155 -0.79 -3.11 12.51
N SER A 156 0.39 -3.43 11.97
CA SER A 156 1.39 -2.45 11.54
C SER A 156 0.81 -1.40 10.59
N PHE A 157 -0.03 -1.84 9.64
CA PHE A 157 -0.68 -0.93 8.70
C PHE A 157 -1.58 0.12 9.37
N LYS A 158 -2.18 -0.23 10.50
CA LYS A 158 -3.10 0.64 11.25
C LYS A 158 -2.39 1.46 12.32
N THR A 159 -1.34 0.93 12.94
CA THR A 159 -0.62 1.60 14.04
C THR A 159 0.44 2.58 13.54
N GLU A 160 1.01 2.31 12.37
CA GLU A 160 2.02 3.17 11.75
C GLU A 160 1.40 4.22 10.83
N LYS A 161 2.21 5.19 10.41
CA LYS A 161 1.82 6.17 9.41
C LYS A 161 2.34 5.73 8.05
N TRP A 162 1.42 5.53 7.12
CA TRP A 162 1.70 5.12 5.75
C TRP A 162 1.55 6.30 4.82
N ASP A 163 2.46 6.36 3.85
CA ASP A 163 2.51 7.39 2.82
C ASP A 163 2.57 6.75 1.43
N ILE A 164 2.38 7.58 0.41
CA ILE A 164 2.58 7.20 -0.98
C ILE A 164 3.99 7.61 -1.39
N GLU A 165 4.78 6.65 -1.83
CA GLU A 165 6.13 6.86 -2.37
C GLU A 165 6.09 6.90 -3.89
N HIS A 166 6.81 7.84 -4.49
CA HIS A 166 7.11 7.83 -5.92
C HIS A 166 8.26 6.87 -6.20
N ILE A 167 8.14 5.98 -7.17
CA ILE A 167 9.19 4.97 -7.43
C ILE A 167 10.45 5.63 -8.00
N ARG A 168 10.28 6.51 -9.00
CA ARG A 168 11.30 7.44 -9.50
C ARG A 168 11.17 8.82 -8.88
N SER A 169 12.19 9.66 -9.05
CA SER A 169 12.12 11.07 -8.68
C SER A 169 11.14 11.85 -9.58
N VAL A 170 10.58 12.93 -9.04
CA VAL A 170 9.61 13.81 -9.71
C VAL A 170 10.13 15.25 -9.70
N GLY A 171 9.99 16.01 -10.79
CA GLY A 171 10.53 17.37 -10.90
C GLY A 171 9.94 18.34 -9.88
N ASP A 172 8.65 18.22 -9.58
CA ASP A 172 7.91 19.08 -8.65
C ASP A 172 8.46 19.05 -7.21
N ASP A 173 9.13 17.96 -6.82
CA ASP A 173 9.72 17.78 -5.48
C ASP A 173 11.24 18.07 -5.48
N LYS A 174 11.74 18.84 -6.46
CA LYS A 174 13.15 19.26 -6.50
C LYS A 174 13.53 20.09 -5.25
N PRO A 175 14.66 19.79 -4.58
CA PRO A 175 15.11 20.55 -3.40
C PRO A 175 15.41 22.03 -3.69
N ASP A 176 14.73 22.95 -3.00
CA ASP A 176 14.91 24.41 -3.19
C ASP A 176 15.69 25.11 -2.08
N ARG A 177 15.77 24.56 -0.87
CA ARG A 177 16.58 25.17 0.21
C ARG A 177 17.99 24.60 0.23
N ASP A 178 19.00 25.43 0.53
CA ASP A 178 20.42 25.02 0.60
C ASP A 178 20.64 23.72 1.39
N TYR A 179 20.10 23.64 2.61
CA TYR A 179 20.21 22.43 3.42
C TYR A 179 19.56 21.21 2.75
N GLN A 180 18.44 21.38 2.03
CA GLN A 180 17.76 20.27 1.35
C GLN A 180 18.55 19.79 0.14
N ARG A 181 19.13 20.71 -0.63
CA ARG A 181 20.03 20.40 -1.74
C ARG A 181 21.23 19.59 -1.26
N LYS A 182 21.92 20.08 -0.23
CA LYS A 182 23.09 19.40 0.35
C LYS A 182 22.73 18.01 0.89
N GLU A 183 21.59 17.87 1.58
CA GLU A 183 21.13 16.55 2.05
C GLU A 183 20.78 15.60 0.91
N TRP A 184 20.17 16.08 -0.17
CA TRP A 184 19.88 15.27 -1.35
C TRP A 184 21.17 14.81 -2.06
N LEU A 185 22.13 15.73 -2.23
CA LEU A 185 23.44 15.43 -2.80
C LEU A 185 24.24 14.43 -1.96
N LYS A 186 24.21 14.54 -0.62
CA LYS A 186 24.86 13.57 0.27
C LYS A 186 24.30 12.15 0.11
N LYS A 187 23.00 12.00 -0.14
CA LYS A 187 22.39 10.68 -0.39
C LYS A 187 22.89 10.07 -1.70
N CYS A 188 22.91 10.87 -2.77
CA CYS A 188 23.46 10.45 -4.05
C CYS A 188 24.95 10.10 -3.93
N LEU A 189 25.73 10.94 -3.24
CA LEU A 189 27.15 10.69 -2.95
C LEU A 189 27.35 9.38 -2.17
N GLY A 190 26.50 9.08 -1.19
CA GLY A 190 26.53 7.84 -0.44
C GLY A 190 26.36 6.61 -1.34
N TYR A 191 25.38 6.67 -2.26
CA TYR A 191 25.18 5.63 -3.27
C TYR A 191 26.42 5.47 -4.17
N PHE A 192 26.91 6.56 -4.78
CA PHE A 192 28.06 6.50 -5.69
C PHE A 192 29.32 5.95 -5.02
N LYS A 193 29.61 6.39 -3.78
CA LYS A 193 30.75 5.89 -3.00
C LYS A 193 30.62 4.41 -2.66
N GLN A 194 29.42 3.93 -2.33
CA GLN A 194 29.21 2.54 -1.98
C GLN A 194 29.32 1.61 -3.19
N GLN A 195 28.88 2.07 -4.36
CA GLN A 195 28.99 1.32 -5.61
C GLN A 195 30.37 1.47 -6.29
N ASP A 196 31.20 2.40 -5.82
CA ASP A 196 32.51 2.75 -6.41
C ASP A 196 32.39 3.17 -7.88
N ILE A 197 31.47 4.11 -8.17
CA ILE A 197 31.16 4.60 -9.52
C ILE A 197 31.19 6.14 -9.60
N GLU A 198 31.36 6.67 -10.81
CA GLU A 198 31.32 8.11 -11.12
C GLU A 198 32.19 8.99 -10.18
N PRO A 199 33.52 8.76 -10.12
CA PRO A 199 34.41 9.51 -9.21
C PRO A 199 34.47 11.02 -9.54
N GLU A 200 34.27 11.40 -10.81
CA GLU A 200 34.18 12.80 -11.23
C GLU A 200 32.92 13.46 -10.66
N LEU A 201 31.77 12.79 -10.78
CA LEU A 201 30.50 13.28 -10.22
C LEU A 201 30.56 13.35 -8.69
N CYS A 202 31.17 12.35 -8.03
CA CYS A 202 31.45 12.39 -6.59
C CYS A 202 32.25 13.64 -6.21
N SER A 203 33.27 14.00 -7.00
CA SER A 203 34.11 15.17 -6.76
C SER A 203 33.33 16.47 -6.89
N LYS A 204 32.53 16.62 -7.96
CA LYS A 204 31.61 17.77 -8.15
C LYS A 204 30.62 17.90 -6.99
N ILE A 205 30.06 16.79 -6.52
CA ILE A 205 29.14 16.77 -5.38
C ILE A 205 29.83 17.24 -4.10
N MET A 206 31.03 16.73 -3.80
CA MET A 206 31.78 17.13 -2.60
C MET A 206 32.13 18.62 -2.64
N GLU A 207 32.59 19.12 -3.80
CA GLU A 207 32.86 20.54 -4.01
C GLU A 207 31.62 21.39 -3.75
N PHE A 208 30.46 21.00 -4.28
CA PHE A 208 29.20 21.73 -4.05
C PHE A 208 28.79 21.75 -2.57
N ILE A 209 28.93 20.62 -1.86
CA ILE A 209 28.54 20.52 -0.44
C ILE A 209 29.38 21.48 0.44
N ASP A 210 30.66 21.67 0.08
CA ASP A 210 31.60 22.52 0.81
C ASP A 210 31.43 24.02 0.51
N LEU A 211 30.69 24.39 -0.54
CA LEU A 211 30.36 25.80 -0.84
C LEU A 211 29.62 26.48 0.31
N SER A 212 29.89 27.76 0.54
CA SER A 212 29.08 28.57 1.44
C SER A 212 27.65 28.73 0.90
N GLN A 213 26.69 29.07 1.77
CA GLN A 213 25.29 29.26 1.36
C GLN A 213 25.13 30.32 0.25
N VAL A 214 26.03 31.31 0.19
CA VAL A 214 26.01 32.37 -0.84
C VAL A 214 26.49 31.84 -2.18
N GLU A 215 27.42 30.88 -2.18
CA GLU A 215 28.00 30.30 -3.40
C GLU A 215 27.23 29.09 -3.91
N ALA A 216 26.53 28.37 -3.03
CA ALA A 216 25.70 27.20 -3.34
C ALA A 216 24.35 27.61 -3.99
N THR A 217 24.42 28.33 -5.11
CA THR A 217 23.25 28.86 -5.81
C THR A 217 22.38 27.75 -6.43
N ASN A 218 21.12 28.08 -6.73
CA ASN A 218 20.19 27.15 -7.37
C ASN A 218 20.68 26.77 -8.77
N GLU A 219 21.28 27.70 -9.52
CA GLU A 219 21.76 27.44 -10.87
C GLU A 219 22.91 26.41 -10.89
N ARG A 220 23.84 26.51 -9.93
CA ARG A 220 24.92 25.52 -9.79
C ARG A 220 24.38 24.15 -9.38
N PHE A 221 23.36 24.14 -8.53
CA PHE A 221 22.71 22.90 -8.13
C PHE A 221 21.96 22.26 -9.30
N ASP A 222 21.24 23.05 -10.10
CA ASP A 222 20.41 22.55 -11.19
C ASP A 222 21.25 21.81 -12.24
N ILE A 223 22.44 22.34 -12.57
CA ILE A 223 23.40 21.65 -13.46
C ILE A 223 23.77 20.27 -12.89
N LEU A 224 24.15 20.23 -11.61
CA LEU A 224 24.56 18.98 -10.97
C LEU A 224 23.39 18.01 -10.79
N TYR A 225 22.20 18.52 -10.51
CA TYR A 225 20.96 17.78 -10.39
C TYR A 225 20.60 17.10 -11.71
N GLU A 226 20.66 17.83 -12.83
CA GLU A 226 20.43 17.30 -14.17
C GLU A 226 21.48 16.24 -14.56
N GLU A 227 22.76 16.48 -14.29
CA GLU A 227 23.83 15.49 -14.52
C GLU A 227 23.55 14.18 -13.74
N ILE A 228 23.14 14.28 -12.47
CA ILE A 228 22.81 13.11 -11.63
C ILE A 228 21.56 12.40 -12.17
N LEU A 229 20.50 13.12 -12.53
CA LEU A 229 19.29 12.50 -13.09
C LEU A 229 19.57 11.87 -14.45
N GLN A 230 20.44 12.46 -15.27
CA GLN A 230 20.85 11.89 -16.55
C GLN A 230 21.59 10.57 -16.34
N PHE A 231 22.49 10.51 -15.35
CA PHE A 231 23.16 9.27 -14.97
C PHE A 231 22.16 8.17 -14.57
N PHE A 232 21.13 8.51 -13.78
CA PHE A 232 20.11 7.57 -13.35
C PHE A 232 19.01 7.30 -14.40
N GLY A 233 19.10 7.88 -15.60
CA GLY A 233 18.06 7.73 -16.63
C GLY A 233 16.72 8.36 -16.24
N GLU A 234 16.72 9.35 -15.36
CA GLU A 234 15.52 10.01 -14.82
C GLU A 234 15.39 11.48 -15.26
N ALA A 235 16.27 11.97 -16.13
CA ALA A 235 16.25 13.37 -16.61
C ALA A 235 15.01 13.73 -17.45
N THR A 236 14.34 12.76 -18.07
CA THR A 236 13.12 13.00 -18.86
C THR A 236 11.87 12.81 -18.02
N GLU A 237 11.05 13.86 -17.92
CA GLU A 237 9.70 13.74 -17.37
C GLU A 237 8.83 12.98 -18.39
N GLY A 238 8.41 11.75 -18.05
CA GLY A 238 7.44 10.99 -18.85
C GLY A 238 6.01 11.46 -18.57
N GLU A 239 5.02 11.04 -19.36
CA GLU A 239 3.64 11.54 -19.23
C GLU A 239 2.89 11.05 -17.96
N ALA A 240 3.45 10.09 -17.21
CA ALA A 240 2.78 9.44 -16.08
C ALA A 240 3.51 9.58 -14.72
N VAL A 241 4.33 10.63 -14.53
CA VAL A 241 5.15 10.83 -13.30
C VAL A 241 4.34 10.68 -12.00
N ASN A 242 3.09 11.15 -11.98
CA ASN A 242 2.23 11.12 -10.80
C ASN A 242 1.13 10.03 -10.86
N GLY A 243 1.16 9.14 -11.87
CA GLY A 243 0.18 8.08 -12.06
C GLY A 243 0.51 6.81 -11.27
N ILE A 244 -0.45 5.89 -11.13
CA ILE A 244 -0.30 4.66 -10.31
C ILE A 244 0.94 3.82 -10.67
N ALA A 245 1.38 3.85 -11.93
CA ALA A 245 2.58 3.16 -12.42
C ALA A 245 3.90 3.66 -11.81
N ASN A 246 3.87 4.82 -11.13
CA ASN A 246 5.00 5.37 -10.40
C ASN A 246 4.73 5.46 -8.88
N LEU A 247 3.68 4.82 -8.35
CA LEU A 247 3.30 4.96 -6.95
C LEU A 247 3.32 3.62 -6.20
N THR A 248 3.74 3.68 -4.95
CA THR A 248 3.72 2.53 -4.05
C THR A 248 3.48 2.92 -2.59
N LEU A 249 3.17 1.95 -1.73
CA LEU A 249 2.96 2.19 -0.30
C LEU A 249 4.27 2.06 0.44
N LEU A 250 4.54 3.01 1.34
CA LEU A 250 5.70 2.93 2.21
C LEU A 250 5.39 3.62 3.54
N ASP A 251 6.08 3.22 4.60
CA ASP A 251 5.96 3.93 5.87
C ASP A 251 6.52 5.35 5.75
N GLU A 252 5.91 6.28 6.48
CA GLU A 252 6.23 7.70 6.45
C GLU A 252 7.70 7.96 6.87
N HIS A 253 8.25 7.16 7.79
CA HIS A 253 9.61 7.35 8.26
C HIS A 253 10.63 7.03 7.16
N THR A 254 10.46 5.90 6.47
CA THR A 254 11.32 5.50 5.36
C THR A 254 11.18 6.45 4.18
N ASN A 255 9.95 6.78 3.75
CA ASN A 255 9.71 7.70 2.64
C ASN A 255 10.43 9.04 2.87
N ARG A 256 10.27 9.62 4.08
CA ARG A 256 10.95 10.87 4.46
C ARG A 256 12.48 10.75 4.55
N SER A 257 13.03 9.55 4.76
CA SER A 257 14.46 9.34 4.95
C SER A 257 15.26 9.70 3.69
N TYR A 258 14.79 9.32 2.49
CA TYR A 258 15.45 9.64 1.22
C TYR A 258 14.73 10.72 0.39
N LYS A 259 13.43 10.99 0.62
CA LYS A 259 12.63 12.01 -0.11
C LYS A 259 12.62 11.74 -1.63
N ASN A 260 12.74 12.79 -2.44
CA ASN A 260 12.76 12.73 -3.90
C ASN A 260 14.11 12.23 -4.48
N ALA A 261 14.68 11.17 -3.89
CA ALA A 261 15.91 10.57 -4.40
C ALA A 261 15.65 9.76 -5.70
N PRO A 262 16.68 9.53 -6.53
CA PRO A 262 16.56 8.63 -7.69
C PRO A 262 16.21 7.19 -7.27
N PHE A 263 15.56 6.43 -8.15
CA PHE A 263 15.12 5.06 -7.93
C PHE A 263 16.23 4.16 -7.38
N ALA A 264 17.44 4.24 -7.92
CA ALA A 264 18.57 3.43 -7.47
C ALA A 264 18.91 3.66 -5.98
N VAL A 265 18.88 4.92 -5.54
CA VAL A 265 19.13 5.31 -4.14
C VAL A 265 18.01 4.81 -3.24
N LYS A 266 16.75 4.96 -3.67
CA LYS A 266 15.56 4.46 -2.96
C LYS A 266 15.59 2.94 -2.82
N ARG A 267 15.88 2.24 -3.92
CA ARG A 267 16.01 0.78 -4.00
C ARG A 267 17.03 0.27 -3.00
N GLN A 268 18.21 0.88 -2.95
CA GLN A 268 19.24 0.49 -2.01
C GLN A 268 18.75 0.59 -0.56
N ARG A 269 18.08 1.70 -0.21
CA ARG A 269 17.51 1.85 1.14
C ARG A 269 16.46 0.79 1.45
N LEU A 270 15.57 0.46 0.51
CA LEU A 270 14.58 -0.59 0.74
C LEU A 270 15.20 -1.98 0.88
N LEU A 271 16.26 -2.28 0.13
CA LEU A 271 16.99 -3.54 0.28
C LEU A 271 17.63 -3.65 1.67
N ASP A 272 18.16 -2.55 2.20
CA ASP A 272 18.67 -2.52 3.58
C ASP A 272 17.55 -2.79 4.60
N LEU A 273 16.35 -2.24 4.41
CA LEU A 273 15.22 -2.49 5.31
C LEU A 273 14.78 -3.96 5.28
N ASP A 274 14.67 -4.54 4.08
CA ASP A 274 14.30 -5.94 3.88
C ASP A 274 15.34 -6.89 4.51
N GLN A 275 16.64 -6.56 4.39
CA GLN A 275 17.73 -7.31 5.07
C GLN A 275 17.62 -7.29 6.59
N HIS A 276 17.12 -6.21 7.18
CA HIS A 276 16.91 -6.09 8.64
C HIS A 276 15.54 -6.62 9.09
N GLY A 277 14.74 -7.19 8.19
CA GLY A 277 13.41 -7.72 8.50
C GLY A 277 12.39 -6.64 8.86
N ILE A 278 12.62 -5.39 8.47
CA ILE A 278 11.64 -4.31 8.64
C ILE A 278 10.52 -4.53 7.62
N PHE A 279 9.27 -4.40 8.07
CA PHE A 279 8.12 -4.69 7.23
C PHE A 279 8.03 -3.71 6.05
N VAL A 280 8.11 -4.27 4.85
CA VAL A 280 7.80 -3.60 3.58
C VAL A 280 6.68 -4.39 2.89
N PRO A 281 5.60 -3.74 2.42
CA PRO A 281 4.54 -4.45 1.71
C PRO A 281 5.09 -5.24 0.52
N LEU A 282 4.54 -6.43 0.29
CA LEU A 282 5.03 -7.36 -0.75
C LEU A 282 5.17 -6.67 -2.11
N CYS A 283 4.15 -5.92 -2.51
CA CYS A 283 4.14 -5.25 -3.81
C CYS A 283 5.13 -4.10 -3.89
N THR A 284 5.34 -3.37 -2.79
CA THR A 284 6.39 -2.35 -2.69
C THR A 284 7.77 -2.97 -2.88
N ARG A 285 8.05 -4.07 -2.18
CA ARG A 285 9.31 -4.81 -2.36
C ARG A 285 9.47 -5.29 -3.79
N ASN A 286 8.43 -5.90 -4.37
CA ASN A 286 8.47 -6.44 -5.73
C ASN A 286 8.75 -5.36 -6.79
N VAL A 287 8.20 -4.14 -6.63
CA VAL A 287 8.51 -3.00 -7.49
C VAL A 287 10.01 -2.67 -7.47
N PHE A 288 10.58 -2.49 -6.28
CA PHE A 288 12.00 -2.13 -6.15
C PHE A 288 12.95 -3.30 -6.49
N LEU A 289 12.43 -4.54 -6.51
CA LEU A 289 13.13 -5.72 -7.06
C LEU A 289 12.89 -5.93 -8.56
N LYS A 290 12.06 -5.10 -9.20
CA LYS A 290 11.65 -5.23 -10.61
C LYS A 290 11.00 -6.57 -10.96
N CYS A 291 10.25 -7.16 -10.03
CA CYS A 291 9.59 -8.45 -10.26
C CYS A 291 8.43 -8.38 -11.28
N TYR A 292 7.96 -7.18 -11.61
CA TYR A 292 6.89 -6.96 -12.59
C TYR A 292 7.41 -6.64 -14.00
N SER A 293 8.73 -6.46 -14.13
CA SER A 293 9.36 -6.13 -15.41
C SER A 293 9.57 -7.40 -16.23
N PRO A 294 9.12 -7.45 -17.49
CA PRO A 294 9.30 -8.63 -18.34
C PRO A 294 10.78 -8.90 -18.67
N GLN A 295 11.59 -7.84 -18.73
CA GLN A 295 13.05 -7.89 -18.89
C GLN A 295 13.68 -6.90 -17.91
N VAL A 296 14.76 -7.31 -17.25
CA VAL A 296 15.52 -6.47 -16.32
C VAL A 296 16.86 -6.14 -16.95
N ASP A 297 16.84 -5.18 -17.88
CA ASP A 297 18.05 -4.77 -18.61
C ASP A 297 19.00 -3.96 -17.73
N ASN A 298 18.45 -3.03 -16.93
CA ASN A 298 19.22 -2.25 -15.97
C ASN A 298 18.48 -2.15 -14.65
N ALA A 299 19.09 -2.65 -13.58
CA ALA A 299 18.50 -2.66 -12.25
C ALA A 299 18.58 -1.30 -11.51
N MET A 300 19.28 -0.31 -12.07
CA MET A 300 19.44 1.04 -11.50
C MET A 300 18.36 2.02 -11.97
N PHE A 301 17.65 1.73 -13.06
CA PHE A 301 16.71 2.68 -13.67
C PHE A 301 15.26 2.20 -13.50
N TRP A 302 14.30 3.12 -13.47
CA TRP A 302 12.88 2.77 -13.56
C TRP A 302 12.33 3.24 -14.91
N SER A 303 12.36 2.35 -15.89
CA SER A 303 12.06 2.65 -17.30
C SER A 303 10.56 2.73 -17.56
N GLU A 304 10.18 3.11 -18.78
CA GLU A 304 8.79 3.05 -19.23
C GLU A 304 8.27 1.62 -19.30
N GLU A 305 9.12 0.65 -19.67
CA GLU A 305 8.75 -0.78 -19.68
C GLU A 305 8.48 -1.31 -18.26
N ASP A 306 9.28 -0.88 -17.28
CA ASP A 306 9.04 -1.21 -15.86
C ASP A 306 7.69 -0.66 -15.38
N GLN A 307 7.37 0.58 -15.76
CA GLN A 307 6.09 1.23 -15.44
C GLN A 307 4.91 0.50 -16.08
N GLN A 308 5.01 0.16 -17.37
CA GLN A 308 3.98 -0.59 -18.10
C GLN A 308 3.77 -1.98 -17.49
N GLY A 309 4.86 -2.71 -17.20
CA GLY A 309 4.80 -4.02 -16.56
C GLY A 309 4.15 -3.96 -15.17
N TYR A 310 4.51 -2.95 -14.37
CA TYR A 310 3.90 -2.73 -13.06
C TYR A 310 2.41 -2.39 -13.15
N GLN A 311 2.02 -1.48 -14.04
CA GLN A 311 0.61 -1.14 -14.24
C GLN A 311 -0.22 -2.35 -14.69
N GLU A 312 0.29 -3.11 -15.67
CA GLU A 312 -0.37 -4.33 -16.15
C GLU A 312 -0.47 -5.40 -15.04
N ALA A 313 0.54 -5.52 -14.17
CA ALA A 313 0.48 -6.40 -13.01
C ALA A 313 -0.61 -5.98 -12.01
N ILE A 314 -0.76 -4.67 -11.74
CA ILE A 314 -1.85 -4.15 -10.90
C ILE A 314 -3.19 -4.52 -11.54
N THR A 315 -3.39 -4.19 -12.82
CA THR A 315 -4.62 -4.49 -13.55
C THR A 315 -4.98 -5.97 -13.46
N ASN A 316 -4.04 -6.85 -13.82
CA ASN A 316 -4.28 -8.30 -13.85
C ASN A 316 -4.58 -8.88 -12.47
N VAL A 317 -3.86 -8.46 -11.43
CA VAL A 317 -4.10 -8.95 -10.06
C VAL A 317 -5.49 -8.52 -9.58
N LEU A 318 -5.89 -7.27 -9.83
CA LEU A 318 -7.21 -6.77 -9.43
C LEU A 318 -8.34 -7.46 -10.21
N VAL A 319 -8.20 -7.61 -11.54
CA VAL A 319 -9.17 -8.33 -12.38
C VAL A 319 -9.32 -9.77 -11.90
N ASN A 320 -8.22 -10.48 -11.68
CA ASN A 320 -8.24 -11.85 -11.15
C ASN A 320 -8.92 -11.93 -9.78
N PHE A 321 -8.62 -10.99 -8.89
CA PHE A 321 -9.25 -10.91 -7.58
C PHE A 321 -10.78 -10.78 -7.67
N PHE A 322 -11.27 -9.86 -8.50
CA PHE A 322 -12.71 -9.59 -8.67
C PHE A 322 -13.44 -10.70 -9.44
N CYS A 323 -12.79 -11.33 -10.42
CA CYS A 323 -13.30 -12.52 -11.11
C CYS A 323 -13.22 -13.81 -10.27
N GLY A 324 -12.64 -13.75 -9.06
CA GLY A 324 -12.49 -14.92 -8.18
C GLY A 324 -11.46 -15.94 -8.67
N LYS A 325 -10.60 -15.56 -9.62
CA LYS A 325 -9.52 -16.39 -10.15
C LYS A 325 -8.39 -16.48 -9.14
N LYS A 326 -7.91 -17.69 -8.89
CA LYS A 326 -6.72 -17.97 -8.10
C LYS A 326 -5.71 -18.67 -9.00
N GLU A 327 -4.43 -18.40 -8.79
CA GLU A 327 -3.38 -19.03 -9.58
C GLU A 327 -3.48 -20.55 -9.43
N GLY A 328 -3.60 -21.27 -10.56
CA GLY A 328 -3.54 -22.73 -10.59
C GLY A 328 -2.09 -23.15 -10.50
N ASN A 329 -1.78 -24.02 -9.54
CA ASN A 329 -0.49 -24.68 -9.30
C ASN A 329 0.62 -24.39 -10.35
N LEU A 330 1.46 -23.39 -10.10
CA LEU A 330 2.79 -23.28 -10.72
C LEU A 330 3.67 -24.47 -10.34
#